data_AF-A0A5P8WC40-F1
#
_entry.id   AF-A0A5P8WC40-F1
#
_cell.length_a   1.000
_cell.length_b   1.000
_cell.length_c   1.000
_cell.angle_alpha   90.00
_cell.angle_beta   90.00
_cell.angle_gamma   90.00
#
_symmetry.space_group_name_H-M   'P 1'
#
loop_
_entity.id
_entity.type
_entity.pdbx_description
1 polymer ?
#
loop_
_entity_poly.entity_id
_entity_poly.type
_entity_poly.pdbx_seq_one_letter_code
_entity_poly.pdbx_strand_id
1 'polypeptide(L)'
;MTVYDNIGVLPATPVTYNDFNLNVLDSTDVFEFRIDTTQNINLSLTDISAGDDADLRLYQDNGNGFFDTGDQLVDFSALHNRGMN
;
A
#
# COMPACT_ATOMS: atom_id res chain seq x y z
N MET A 1 4.19 8.60 -15.15
CA MET A 1 2.79 8.29 -14.83
C MET A 1 2.82 6.97 -14.12
N THR A 2 2.75 6.98 -12.80
CA THR A 2 2.71 5.75 -12.00
C THR A 2 1.37 5.11 -12.30
N VAL A 3 1.40 3.95 -12.95
CA VAL A 3 0.19 3.15 -13.13
C VAL A 3 -0.06 2.51 -11.77
N TYR A 4 -1.19 2.83 -11.13
CA TYR A 4 -1.65 2.11 -9.95
C TYR A 4 -2.71 1.10 -10.39
N ASP A 5 -2.71 -0.05 -9.74
CA ASP A 5 -3.68 -1.10 -10.04
C ASP A 5 -4.94 -0.89 -9.21
N ASN A 6 -6.05 -0.59 -9.90
CA ASN A 6 -7.36 -0.54 -9.27
C ASN A 6 -7.84 -1.96 -8.99
N ILE A 7 -7.87 -2.32 -7.71
CA ILE A 7 -8.29 -3.63 -7.23
C ILE A 7 -9.77 -3.67 -6.79
N GLY A 8 -10.49 -2.54 -6.93
CA GLY A 8 -11.92 -2.45 -6.72
C GLY A 8 -12.35 -2.25 -5.25
N VAL A 9 -13.55 -2.74 -4.93
CA VAL A 9 -14.08 -2.71 -3.56
C VAL A 9 -13.40 -3.80 -2.75
N LEU A 10 -12.90 -3.47 -1.54
CA LEU A 10 -12.42 -4.50 -0.63
C LEU A 10 -13.58 -5.44 -0.23
N PRO A 11 -13.50 -6.73 -0.58
CA PRO A 11 -14.52 -7.69 -0.20
C PRO A 11 -14.39 -8.07 1.28
N ALA A 12 -15.44 -8.68 1.83
CA ALA A 12 -15.42 -9.19 3.21
C ALA A 12 -14.44 -10.37 3.41
N THR A 13 -14.10 -11.07 2.32
CA THR A 13 -13.12 -12.15 2.32
C THR A 13 -11.73 -11.60 1.99
N PRO A 14 -10.67 -12.01 2.71
CA PRO A 14 -9.31 -11.61 2.35
C PRO A 14 -8.97 -11.95 0.90
N VAL A 15 -8.29 -11.03 0.24
CA VAL A 15 -7.77 -11.18 -1.14
C VAL A 15 -6.25 -10.97 -1.12
N THR A 16 -5.56 -11.65 -2.03
CA THR A 16 -4.12 -11.56 -2.18
C THR A 16 -3.80 -11.10 -3.60
N TYR A 17 -2.92 -10.12 -3.72
CA TYR A 17 -2.37 -9.62 -4.97
C TYR A 17 -0.86 -9.86 -4.93
N ASN A 18 -0.33 -10.62 -5.90
CA ASN A 18 1.03 -11.17 -5.84
C ASN A 18 1.77 -11.18 -7.20
N ASP A 19 1.26 -10.48 -8.21
CA ASP A 19 1.86 -10.42 -9.55
C ASP A 19 2.68 -9.12 -9.74
N PHE A 20 3.54 -8.83 -8.77
CA PHE A 20 4.33 -7.59 -8.73
C PHE A 20 5.75 -7.85 -8.27
N ASN A 21 6.71 -7.07 -8.78
CA ASN A 21 8.13 -7.35 -8.60
C ASN A 21 8.89 -6.10 -8.14
N LEU A 22 8.99 -5.97 -6.82
CA LEU A 22 9.82 -4.96 -6.19
C LEU A 22 11.30 -5.30 -6.38
N ASN A 23 12.02 -4.43 -7.07
CA ASN A 23 13.46 -4.52 -7.24
C ASN A 23 14.09 -3.12 -7.26
N VAL A 24 15.42 -3.05 -7.34
CA VAL A 24 16.15 -1.78 -7.28
C VAL A 24 15.84 -0.82 -8.44
N LEU A 25 15.30 -1.31 -9.55
CA LEU A 25 14.89 -0.50 -10.70
C LEU A 25 13.39 -0.19 -10.70
N ASP A 26 12.60 -0.94 -9.93
CA ASP A 26 11.15 -0.79 -9.78
C ASP A 26 10.77 -1.09 -8.33
N SER A 27 10.87 -0.05 -7.49
CA SER A 27 10.86 -0.21 -6.03
C SER A 27 9.52 0.15 -5.39
N THR A 28 8.48 0.36 -6.20
CA THR A 28 7.18 0.78 -5.68
C THR A 28 6.05 0.27 -6.57
N ASP A 29 5.20 -0.56 -5.98
CA ASP A 29 3.89 -0.88 -6.51
C ASP A 29 2.83 -0.06 -5.78
N VAL A 30 1.83 0.45 -6.51
CA VAL A 30 0.74 1.26 -5.95
C VAL A 30 -0.59 0.62 -6.28
N PHE A 31 -1.43 0.43 -5.26
CA PHE A 31 -2.75 -0.17 -5.40
C PHE A 31 -3.83 0.83 -4.98
N GLU A 32 -4.92 0.88 -5.74
CA GLU A 32 -6.11 1.64 -5.40
C GLU A 32 -7.25 0.69 -5.03
N PHE A 33 -7.88 0.92 -3.89
CA PHE A 33 -9.10 0.25 -3.49
C PHE A 33 -10.10 1.24 -2.90
N ARG A 34 -11.37 0.83 -2.86
CA ARG A 34 -12.42 1.55 -2.14
C ARG A 34 -13.07 0.69 -1.06
N ILE A 35 -13.61 1.37 -0.05
CA ILE A 35 -14.50 0.78 0.95
C ILE A 35 -15.89 1.43 0.79
N ASP A 36 -16.94 0.62 0.72
CA ASP A 36 -18.31 1.11 0.51
C ASP A 36 -18.97 1.57 1.81
N THR A 37 -18.46 1.08 2.94
CA THR A 37 -18.89 1.47 4.27
C THR A 37 -17.67 1.71 5.14
N THR A 38 -17.80 2.59 6.13
CA THR A 38 -16.75 2.78 7.13
C THR A 38 -16.53 1.46 7.87
N GLN A 39 -15.34 0.92 7.76
CA GLN A 39 -14.96 -0.36 8.34
C GLN A 39 -13.48 -0.39 8.67
N ASN A 40 -13.10 -1.31 9.56
CA ASN A 40 -11.70 -1.61 9.78
C ASN A 40 -11.17 -2.40 8.57
N ILE A 41 -9.94 -2.08 8.16
CA ILE A 41 -9.21 -2.84 7.16
C ILE A 41 -7.97 -3.47 7.79
N ASN A 42 -7.58 -4.64 7.31
CA ASN A 42 -6.35 -5.30 7.69
C ASN A 42 -5.50 -5.42 6.44
N LEU A 43 -4.26 -4.91 6.50
CA LEU A 43 -3.29 -4.99 5.41
C LEU A 43 -2.09 -5.79 5.91
N SER A 44 -1.59 -6.68 5.08
CA SER A 44 -0.43 -7.51 5.41
C SER A 44 0.45 -7.67 4.17
N LEU A 45 1.73 -7.31 4.29
CA LEU A 45 2.75 -7.82 3.37
C LEU A 45 3.13 -9.23 3.80
N THR A 46 3.08 -10.15 2.86
CA THR A 46 3.48 -11.56 3.04
C THR A 46 4.69 -11.87 2.18
N ASP A 47 5.30 -13.04 2.39
CA ASP A 47 6.45 -13.52 1.61
C ASP A 47 7.70 -12.61 1.65
N ILE A 48 7.81 -11.77 2.68
CA ILE A 48 9.01 -10.97 2.99
C ILE A 48 10.10 -11.88 3.56
N SER A 49 11.24 -11.98 2.87
CA SER A 49 12.39 -12.78 3.27
C SER A 49 13.40 -11.99 4.10
N ALA A 50 14.33 -12.71 4.74
CA ALA A 50 15.43 -12.07 5.47
C ALA A 50 16.33 -11.27 4.50
N GLY A 51 16.28 -9.95 4.61
CA GLY A 51 17.02 -9.02 3.75
C GLY A 51 16.11 -8.11 2.90
N ASP A 52 14.82 -8.43 2.80
CA ASP A 52 13.83 -7.55 2.21
C ASP A 52 13.46 -6.45 3.22
N ASP A 53 13.31 -5.21 2.74
CA ASP A 53 12.96 -4.03 3.54
C ASP A 53 11.82 -3.26 2.87
N ALA A 54 10.72 -3.96 2.61
CA ALA A 54 9.53 -3.38 2.01
C ALA A 54 8.63 -2.76 3.09
N ASP A 55 8.22 -1.51 2.86
CA ASP A 55 7.29 -0.79 3.73
C ASP A 55 5.91 -0.66 3.06
N LEU A 56 4.83 -0.78 3.85
CA LEU A 56 3.50 -0.32 3.49
C LEU A 56 3.31 1.15 3.82
N ARG A 57 2.68 1.89 2.90
CA ARG A 57 2.15 3.22 3.15
C ARG A 57 0.72 3.27 2.65
N LEU A 58 -0.19 3.69 3.51
CA LEU A 58 -1.60 3.84 3.19
C LEU A 58 -1.93 5.32 3.03
N TYR A 59 -2.49 5.66 1.88
CA TYR A 59 -2.94 7.00 1.56
C TYR A 59 -4.46 7.02 1.37
N GLN A 60 -5.09 8.11 1.78
CA GLN A 60 -6.47 8.43 1.47
C GLN A 60 -6.50 9.41 0.29
N ASP A 61 -7.13 8.99 -0.81
CA ASP A 61 -7.35 9.81 -2.00
C ASP A 61 -8.21 11.04 -1.67
N ASN A 62 -7.89 12.17 -2.31
CA ASN A 62 -8.59 13.43 -2.10
C ASN A 62 -9.93 13.56 -2.87
N GLY A 63 -10.36 12.50 -3.57
CA GLY A 63 -11.58 12.42 -4.35
C GLY A 63 -11.40 12.71 -5.84
N ASN A 64 -10.16 12.91 -6.31
CA ASN A 64 -9.86 13.14 -7.72
C ASN A 64 -9.51 11.85 -8.49
N GLY A 65 -9.32 10.73 -7.77
CA GLY A 65 -8.99 9.43 -8.35
C GLY A 65 -7.60 9.37 -8.96
N PHE A 66 -6.65 10.19 -8.47
CA PHE A 66 -5.26 10.22 -8.91
C PHE A 66 -4.33 10.21 -7.71
N PHE A 67 -3.38 9.27 -7.67
CA PHE A 67 -2.36 9.30 -6.63
C PHE A 67 -1.41 10.49 -6.79
N ASP A 68 -1.57 11.52 -5.96
CA ASP A 68 -0.86 12.79 -6.07
C ASP A 68 -0.58 13.49 -4.72
N THR A 69 -0.07 14.72 -4.78
CA THR A 69 0.34 15.48 -3.59
C THR A 69 -0.81 15.92 -2.69
N GLY A 70 -2.05 15.85 -3.16
CA GLY A 70 -3.26 16.13 -2.38
C GLY A 70 -3.67 14.98 -1.48
N ASP A 71 -3.13 13.78 -1.69
CA ASP A 71 -3.53 12.59 -0.92
C ASP A 71 -2.88 12.55 0.45
N GLN A 72 -3.66 12.08 1.42
CA GLN A 72 -3.27 12.10 2.82
C GLN A 72 -2.65 10.76 3.22
N LEU A 73 -1.40 10.76 3.70
CA LEU A 73 -0.84 9.59 4.39
C LEU A 73 -1.63 9.35 5.69
N VAL A 74 -2.26 8.19 5.80
CA VAL A 74 -3.07 7.82 6.97
C VAL A 74 -2.35 6.83 7.89
N ASP A 75 -1.53 5.93 7.33
CA ASP A 75 -0.76 4.96 8.11
C ASP A 75 0.46 4.47 7.32
N PHE A 76 1.45 3.92 8.02
CA PHE A 76 2.61 3.30 7.40
C PHE A 76 3.21 2.23 8.33
N SER A 77 3.69 1.13 7.75
CA SER A 77 4.63 0.26 8.44
C SER A 77 6.02 0.83 8.22
N ALA A 78 6.74 1.17 9.28
CA ALA A 78 8.18 1.35 9.19
C ALA A 78 8.83 0.36 10.14
N LEU A 79 9.50 -0.66 9.59
CA LEU A 79 10.50 -1.42 10.34
C LEU A 79 11.85 -0.72 10.23
N HIS A 80 11.88 0.58 10.54
CA HIS A 80 13.11 1.25 10.93
C HIS A 80 12.91 1.83 12.32
N ASN A 81 13.39 1.07 13.30
CA ASN A 81 13.73 1.62 14.60
C ASN A 81 14.72 2.75 14.33
N ARG A 82 14.25 4.01 14.34
CA ARG A 82 15.13 5.17 14.35
C ARG A 82 15.88 5.10 15.67
N GLY A 83 17.00 4.38 15.67
CA GLY A 83 18.05 4.52 16.66
C GLY A 83 18.50 5.96 16.61
N MET A 84 17.78 6.82 17.34
CA MET A 84 18.28 8.11 17.75
C MET A 84 19.39 7.80 18.75
N ASN A 85 20.62 7.77 18.24
CA ASN A 85 21.85 7.88 19.01
C ASN A 85 22.44 9.26 18.71
#